data_AF-A0AAD7G9L5-F1
#
_entry.id   AF-A0AAD7G9L5-F1
#
_cell.length_a   1.000
_cell.length_b   1.000
_cell.length_c   1.000
_cell.angle_alpha   90.00
_cell.angle_beta   90.00
_cell.angle_gamma   90.00
#
_symmetry.space_group_name_H-M   'P 1'
#
loop_
_entity.id
_entity.type
_entity.pdbx_description
1 polymer ?
#
loop_
_entity_poly.entity_id
_entity_poly.type
_entity_poly.pdbx_seq_one_letter_code
_entity_poly.pdbx_strand_id
1 'polypeptide(L)'
;MNVSRDRLKVLATSANHTTMLFLLFLTHLVSQRSNASPAYTLDSRATPDSCDDINNCRRLFDIIWGCLTTIFACTWVSVHPNVPPPNQTFLSLLCRRLRMMLVAVIAPELMVCFAARQFLTARWFSKKFGVSITHGFFFSMGGFVSQIGHPIATKKQIEDPLLGPEYLSAITKIDTEDIMDKSKGDALSKGVALVQGLWFTVQCLARLAQHLPITALEVTTLAFAVVNIFTWLLWWGKPLDVQRPIPVGPSEDLPESGPIPVPSYREDWATGITGGYYPHYNPMVSTTVPSFWSTESSSMADSHTRVAYLVAGAVGTVFGTIHCTAWTSKFPSTDEMWMWRSCSLLVATIPVIMGFYTVAFSVAHFSSVHYLTKVGKFLLPILDVGGALGTLIYPIARLFLIVLSFTTLRTLPPGAFTDIDWSVYIPHL
;
A
#
# COMPACT_ATOMS: atom_id res chain seq x y z
N MET A 1 14.51 -4.50 37.48
CA MET A 1 13.16 -3.98 37.15
C MET A 1 13.08 -2.45 36.94
N ASN A 2 14.08 -1.63 37.27
CA ASN A 2 14.00 -0.17 37.07
C ASN A 2 14.46 0.34 35.69
N VAL A 3 15.31 -0.39 34.97
CA VAL A 3 15.88 0.08 33.68
C VAL A 3 14.86 0.06 32.51
N SER A 4 13.80 -0.77 32.59
CA SER A 4 12.78 -0.83 31.52
C SER A 4 11.71 0.27 31.64
N ARG A 5 11.41 0.74 32.85
CA ARG A 5 10.47 1.86 33.07
C ARG A 5 11.02 3.18 32.56
N ASP A 6 12.32 3.42 32.69
CA ASP A 6 12.94 4.66 32.24
C ASP A 6 13.04 4.73 30.71
N ARG A 7 13.27 3.59 30.02
CA ARG A 7 13.22 3.55 28.54
C ARG A 7 11.81 3.78 27.97
N LEU A 8 10.77 3.28 28.65
CA LEU A 8 9.37 3.52 28.27
C LEU A 8 8.95 4.99 28.49
N LYS A 9 9.44 5.64 29.55
CA LYS A 9 9.23 7.07 29.78
C LYS A 9 9.92 7.95 28.73
N VAL A 10 11.13 7.60 28.32
CA VAL A 10 11.89 8.32 27.27
C VAL A 10 11.24 8.17 25.89
N LEU A 11 10.68 7.00 25.57
CA LEU A 11 9.94 6.80 24.31
C LEU A 11 8.60 7.55 24.29
N ALA A 12 7.87 7.56 25.42
CA ALA A 12 6.62 8.31 25.56
C ALA A 12 6.84 9.83 25.54
N THR A 13 7.93 10.34 26.11
CA THR A 13 8.28 11.76 26.00
C THR A 13 8.74 12.14 24.59
N SER A 14 9.44 11.26 23.85
CA SER A 14 9.83 11.53 22.45
C SER A 14 8.64 11.55 21.47
N ALA A 15 7.65 10.67 21.69
CA ALA A 15 6.42 10.64 20.90
C ALA A 15 5.53 11.86 21.19
N ASN A 16 5.49 12.32 22.44
CA ASN A 16 4.82 13.57 22.80
C ASN A 16 5.56 14.79 22.26
N HIS A 17 6.89 14.79 22.20
CA HIS A 17 7.65 15.90 21.63
C HIS A 17 7.53 16.01 20.11
N THR A 18 7.55 14.90 19.38
CA THR A 18 7.34 14.91 17.92
C THR A 18 5.93 15.33 17.55
N THR A 19 4.92 14.87 18.30
CA THR A 19 3.52 15.30 18.13
C THR A 19 3.34 16.77 18.49
N MET A 20 4.01 17.27 19.55
CA MET A 20 3.97 18.68 19.95
C MET A 20 4.69 19.58 18.95
N LEU A 21 5.84 19.16 18.40
CA LEU A 21 6.55 19.89 17.33
C LEU A 21 5.73 19.93 16.03
N PHE A 22 5.01 18.86 15.71
CA PHE A 22 4.10 18.82 14.58
C PHE A 22 2.89 19.75 14.76
N LEU A 23 2.29 19.78 15.96
CA LEU A 23 1.21 20.71 16.30
C LEU A 23 1.68 22.16 16.34
N LEU A 24 2.88 22.43 16.88
CA LEU A 24 3.50 23.76 16.89
C LEU A 24 3.87 24.24 15.48
N PHE A 25 4.26 23.34 14.59
CA PHE A 25 4.51 23.65 13.18
C PHE A 25 3.21 23.92 12.42
N LEU A 26 2.15 23.13 12.66
CA LEU A 26 0.81 23.39 12.10
C LEU A 26 0.24 24.72 12.59
N THR A 27 0.40 25.06 13.87
CA THR A 27 -0.04 26.37 14.38
C THR A 27 0.83 27.51 13.87
N HIS A 28 2.12 27.29 13.60
CA HIS A 28 2.98 28.28 12.94
C HIS A 28 2.56 28.55 11.50
N LEU A 29 2.20 27.50 10.74
CA LEU A 29 1.65 27.62 9.38
C LEU A 29 0.28 28.33 9.35
N VAL A 30 -0.55 28.15 10.39
CA VAL A 30 -1.82 28.87 10.54
C VAL A 30 -1.60 30.31 10.99
N SER A 31 -0.59 30.58 11.82
CA SER A 31 -0.27 31.92 12.33
C SER A 31 0.32 32.86 11.26
N GLN A 32 1.00 32.30 10.24
CA GLN A 32 1.45 33.08 9.07
C GLN A 32 0.31 33.63 8.18
N ARG A 33 -0.98 33.35 8.48
CA ARG A 33 -2.13 33.95 7.79
C ARG A 33 -2.49 35.39 8.20
N SER A 34 -1.74 36.06 9.07
CA SER A 34 -2.19 37.33 9.67
C SER A 34 -1.75 38.61 8.95
N ASN A 35 -0.82 38.57 8.00
CA ASN A 35 -0.31 39.79 7.34
C ASN A 35 -0.48 39.73 5.82
N ALA A 36 -1.70 39.92 5.34
CA ALA A 36 -1.95 40.38 3.98
C ALA A 36 -3.01 41.50 4.03
N SER A 37 -2.58 42.75 3.94
CA SER A 37 -3.48 43.87 3.69
C SER A 37 -4.02 43.78 2.26
N PRO A 38 -5.28 44.13 1.99
CA PRO A 38 -5.81 44.14 0.64
C PRO A 38 -5.34 45.42 -0.08
N ALA A 39 -4.43 45.28 -1.04
CA ALA A 39 -4.20 46.31 -2.04
C ALA A 39 -5.18 46.09 -3.20
N TYR A 40 -6.26 46.88 -3.23
CA TYR A 40 -7.09 47.00 -4.42
C TYR A 40 -6.39 47.96 -5.40
N THR A 41 -5.79 47.41 -6.45
CA THR A 41 -5.50 48.16 -7.67
C THR A 41 -6.37 47.62 -8.79
N LEU A 42 -7.38 48.42 -9.17
CA LEU A 42 -8.10 48.27 -10.43
C LEU A 42 -7.12 48.59 -11.56
N ASP A 43 -6.56 47.56 -12.21
CA ASP A 43 -6.01 47.69 -13.56
C ASP A 43 -6.94 46.96 -14.52
N SER A 44 -7.66 47.73 -15.33
CA SER A 44 -8.53 47.27 -16.40
C SER A 44 -7.68 46.99 -17.65
N ARG A 45 -6.85 45.94 -17.59
CA ARG A 45 -6.31 45.28 -18.78
C ARG A 45 -6.85 43.88 -18.82
N ALA A 46 -7.57 43.56 -19.89
CA ALA A 46 -8.07 42.22 -20.19
C ALA A 46 -6.92 41.21 -20.10
N THR A 47 -6.89 40.44 -19.02
CA THR A 47 -6.09 39.24 -18.90
C THR A 47 -6.84 38.12 -19.63
N PRO A 48 -6.19 37.32 -20.48
CA PRO A 48 -6.79 36.13 -21.08
C PRO A 48 -6.81 34.97 -20.05
N ASP A 49 -7.20 35.27 -18.80
CA ASP A 49 -7.08 34.37 -17.65
C ASP A 49 -8.42 33.74 -17.23
N SER A 50 -9.53 34.11 -17.86
CA SER A 50 -10.83 33.47 -17.65
C SER A 50 -11.09 32.46 -18.77
N CYS A 51 -11.42 31.23 -18.36
CA CYS A 51 -12.05 30.28 -19.26
C CYS A 51 -13.46 30.83 -19.57
N ASP A 52 -13.60 31.53 -20.69
CA ASP A 52 -14.82 32.28 -21.04
C ASP A 52 -15.93 31.40 -21.65
N ASP A 53 -15.60 30.17 -22.03
CA ASP A 53 -16.55 29.20 -22.57
C ASP A 53 -16.95 28.17 -21.52
N ILE A 54 -18.07 28.41 -20.83
CA ILE A 54 -18.59 27.57 -19.74
C ILE A 54 -18.72 26.08 -20.11
N ASN A 55 -18.85 25.74 -21.40
CA ASN A 55 -19.01 24.37 -21.87
C ASN A 55 -17.67 23.61 -21.98
N ASN A 56 -16.55 24.33 -22.00
CA ASN A 56 -15.20 23.80 -22.13
C ASN A 56 -14.34 24.05 -20.87
N CYS A 57 -14.98 24.48 -19.77
CA CYS A 57 -14.29 24.76 -18.51
C CYS A 57 -14.47 23.64 -17.49
N ARG A 58 -13.35 23.16 -16.96
CA ARG A 58 -13.28 22.25 -15.83
C ARG A 58 -13.14 23.04 -14.53
N ARG A 59 -13.92 22.72 -13.50
CA ARG A 59 -13.86 23.44 -12.21
C ARG A 59 -12.82 22.83 -11.29
N LEU A 60 -12.33 23.63 -10.33
CA LEU A 60 -11.44 23.14 -9.27
C LEU A 60 -12.06 21.96 -8.49
N PHE A 61 -13.39 22.01 -8.27
CA PHE A 61 -14.11 20.92 -7.63
C PHE A 61 -13.99 19.61 -8.41
N ASP A 62 -14.07 19.65 -9.75
CA ASP A 62 -13.97 18.46 -10.61
C ASP A 62 -12.55 17.87 -10.58
N ILE A 63 -11.53 18.73 -10.51
CA ILE A 63 -10.12 18.31 -10.31
C ILE A 63 -9.99 17.57 -8.99
N ILE A 64 -10.41 18.20 -7.89
CA ILE A 64 -10.26 17.63 -6.54
C ILE A 64 -11.06 16.33 -6.41
N TRP A 65 -12.32 16.34 -6.84
CA TRP A 65 -13.22 15.18 -6.72
C TRP A 65 -12.73 14.00 -7.57
N GLY A 66 -12.31 14.25 -8.82
CA GLY A 66 -11.72 13.22 -9.67
C GLY A 66 -10.48 12.58 -9.04
N CYS A 67 -9.61 13.39 -8.43
CA CYS A 67 -8.43 12.89 -7.72
C CYS A 67 -8.79 12.08 -6.46
N LEU A 68 -9.64 12.62 -5.58
CA LEU A 68 -10.01 11.98 -4.32
C LEU A 68 -10.77 10.67 -4.54
N THR A 69 -11.71 10.64 -5.49
CA THR A 69 -12.45 9.41 -5.83
C THR A 69 -11.53 8.33 -6.39
N THR A 70 -10.55 8.71 -7.21
CA THR A 70 -9.57 7.77 -7.76
C THR A 70 -8.63 7.25 -6.67
N ILE A 71 -8.09 8.13 -5.80
CA ILE A 71 -7.27 7.71 -4.66
C ILE A 71 -8.07 6.76 -3.75
N PHE A 72 -9.34 7.07 -3.47
CA PHE A 72 -10.21 6.19 -2.68
C PHE A 72 -10.43 4.84 -3.38
N ALA A 73 -10.74 4.82 -4.68
CA ALA A 73 -10.89 3.58 -5.44
C ALA A 73 -9.62 2.71 -5.40
N CYS A 74 -8.44 3.33 -5.53
CA CYS A 74 -7.15 2.63 -5.48
C CYS A 74 -6.80 2.11 -4.08
N THR A 75 -7.13 2.84 -3.01
CA THR A 75 -6.65 2.52 -1.66
C THR A 75 -7.68 1.81 -0.77
N TRP A 76 -8.96 1.89 -1.10
CA TRP A 76 -10.04 1.26 -0.34
C TRP A 76 -10.66 0.06 -1.06
N VAL A 77 -11.00 0.23 -2.35
CA VAL A 77 -11.72 -0.79 -3.12
C VAL A 77 -10.77 -1.87 -3.62
N SER A 78 -9.58 -1.48 -4.08
CA SER A 78 -8.60 -2.40 -4.67
C SER A 78 -7.76 -3.18 -3.65
N VAL A 79 -7.84 -2.85 -2.36
CA VAL A 79 -7.07 -3.52 -1.31
C VAL A 79 -7.82 -4.73 -0.79
N HIS A 80 -7.22 -5.91 -0.91
CA HIS A 80 -7.80 -7.19 -0.51
C HIS A 80 -7.19 -7.65 0.83
N PRO A 81 -7.77 -7.28 1.99
CA PRO A 81 -7.27 -7.72 3.28
C PRO A 81 -7.55 -9.20 3.53
N ASN A 82 -6.78 -9.81 4.43
CA ASN A 82 -7.03 -11.17 4.90
C ASN A 82 -8.26 -11.27 5.81
N VAL A 83 -8.74 -12.50 5.99
CA VAL A 83 -9.98 -12.81 6.72
C VAL A 83 -9.93 -12.21 8.13
N PRO A 84 -10.92 -11.39 8.54
CA PRO A 84 -10.95 -10.80 9.88
C PRO A 84 -11.05 -11.87 10.99
N PRO A 85 -10.66 -11.53 12.24
CA PRO A 85 -11.04 -12.34 13.40
C PRO A 85 -12.57 -12.46 13.52
N PRO A 86 -13.07 -13.59 14.05
CA PRO A 86 -14.49 -13.75 14.30
C PRO A 86 -14.99 -12.76 15.38
N ASN A 87 -16.28 -12.44 15.33
CA ASN A 87 -17.00 -11.64 16.34
C ASN A 87 -16.47 -10.21 16.56
N GLN A 88 -16.05 -9.53 15.49
CA GLN A 88 -15.66 -8.12 15.52
C GLN A 88 -16.88 -7.18 15.42
N THR A 89 -16.80 -6.01 16.07
CA THR A 89 -17.81 -4.96 15.90
C THR A 89 -17.60 -4.22 14.57
N PHE A 90 -18.64 -3.57 14.06
CA PHE A 90 -18.52 -2.75 12.85
C PHE A 90 -17.41 -1.69 12.98
N LEU A 91 -17.32 -1.03 14.14
CA LEU A 91 -16.34 0.03 14.37
C LEU A 91 -14.90 -0.50 14.35
N SER A 92 -14.65 -1.70 14.89
CA SER A 92 -13.30 -2.27 14.86
C SER A 92 -12.90 -2.69 13.44
N LEU A 93 -13.83 -3.23 12.64
CA LEU A 93 -13.62 -3.52 11.22
C LEU A 93 -13.33 -2.26 10.41
N LEU A 94 -14.09 -1.19 10.64
CA LEU A 94 -13.89 0.10 9.99
C LEU A 94 -12.53 0.70 10.35
N CYS A 95 -12.16 0.73 11.64
CA CYS A 95 -10.84 1.19 12.09
C CYS A 95 -9.70 0.38 11.46
N ARG A 96 -9.85 -0.94 11.32
CA ARG A 96 -8.87 -1.79 10.64
C ARG A 96 -8.72 -1.41 9.17
N ARG A 97 -9.83 -1.24 8.45
CA ARG A 97 -9.84 -0.82 7.04
C ARG A 97 -9.22 0.56 6.84
N LEU A 98 -9.54 1.53 7.69
CA LEU A 98 -8.96 2.87 7.65
C LEU A 98 -7.44 2.85 7.86
N ARG A 99 -6.94 2.05 8.82
CA ARG A 99 -5.49 1.91 9.01
C ARG A 99 -4.80 1.32 7.78
N MET A 100 -5.41 0.32 7.13
CA MET A 100 -4.85 -0.26 5.89
C MET A 100 -4.86 0.76 4.75
N MET A 101 -5.93 1.54 4.61
CA MET A 101 -6.01 2.63 3.64
C MET A 101 -4.91 3.67 3.88
N LEU A 102 -4.65 4.06 5.13
CA LEU A 102 -3.56 4.98 5.48
C LEU A 102 -2.19 4.41 5.09
N VAL A 103 -1.94 3.12 5.33
CA VAL A 103 -0.69 2.48 4.88
C VAL A 103 -0.61 2.48 3.36
N ALA A 104 -1.70 2.20 2.64
CA ALA A 104 -1.74 2.24 1.18
C ALA A 104 -1.50 3.64 0.60
N VAL A 105 -1.97 4.70 1.28
CA VAL A 105 -1.72 6.10 0.89
C VAL A 105 -0.26 6.51 1.14
N ILE A 106 0.30 6.16 2.29
CA ILE A 106 1.65 6.54 2.69
C ILE A 106 2.71 5.73 1.95
N ALA A 107 2.54 4.40 1.88
CA ALA A 107 3.50 3.46 1.31
C ALA A 107 2.81 2.48 0.33
N PRO A 108 2.35 2.96 -0.85
CA PRO A 108 1.68 2.09 -1.83
C PRO A 108 2.58 0.97 -2.37
N GLU A 109 3.89 1.19 -2.48
CA GLU A 109 4.86 0.18 -2.85
C GLU A 109 4.98 -0.96 -1.83
N LEU A 110 4.71 -0.68 -0.54
CA LEU A 110 4.62 -1.73 0.47
C LEU A 110 3.39 -2.62 0.21
N MET A 111 2.29 -2.07 -0.33
CA MET A 111 1.13 -2.89 -0.74
C MET A 111 1.49 -3.81 -1.91
N VAL A 112 2.29 -3.33 -2.88
CA VAL A 112 2.82 -4.16 -3.96
C VAL A 112 3.68 -5.29 -3.40
N CYS A 113 4.53 -5.02 -2.41
CA CYS A 113 5.33 -6.05 -1.75
C CYS A 113 4.45 -7.13 -1.11
N PHE A 114 3.41 -6.73 -0.37
CA PHE A 114 2.46 -7.66 0.23
C PHE A 114 1.71 -8.48 -0.83
N ALA A 115 1.24 -7.83 -1.89
CA ALA A 115 0.57 -8.49 -3.00
C ALA A 115 1.49 -9.51 -3.70
N ALA A 116 2.74 -9.14 -3.96
CA ALA A 116 3.72 -10.02 -4.59
C ALA A 116 4.05 -11.23 -3.71
N ARG A 117 4.24 -11.05 -2.39
CA ARG A 117 4.48 -12.16 -1.46
C ARG A 117 3.30 -13.14 -1.45
N GLN A 118 2.08 -12.61 -1.33
CA GLN A 118 0.87 -13.43 -1.34
C GLN A 118 0.69 -14.17 -2.68
N PHE A 119 0.95 -13.50 -3.81
CA PHE A 119 0.89 -14.13 -5.13
C PHE A 119 1.91 -15.26 -5.29
N LEU A 120 3.16 -15.06 -4.87
CA LEU A 120 4.21 -16.08 -4.95
C LEU A 120 3.88 -17.29 -4.05
N THR A 121 3.40 -17.05 -2.83
CA THR A 121 2.93 -18.12 -1.94
C THR A 121 1.74 -18.86 -2.53
N ALA A 122 0.73 -18.14 -3.05
CA ALA A 122 -0.44 -18.76 -3.67
C ALA A 122 -0.05 -19.61 -4.88
N ARG A 123 0.87 -19.11 -5.72
CA ARG A 123 1.39 -19.81 -6.90
C ARG A 123 2.17 -21.06 -6.52
N TRP A 124 2.97 -20.99 -5.46
CA TRP A 124 3.65 -22.16 -4.91
C TRP A 124 2.65 -23.22 -4.47
N PHE A 125 1.63 -22.85 -3.69
CA PHE A 125 0.61 -23.78 -3.18
C PHE A 125 -0.17 -24.43 -4.33
N SER A 126 -0.65 -23.61 -5.27
CA SER A 126 -1.36 -24.06 -6.47
C SER A 126 -0.54 -25.06 -7.29
N LYS A 127 0.73 -24.75 -7.57
CA LYS A 127 1.61 -25.65 -8.32
C LYS A 127 1.94 -26.93 -7.57
N LYS A 128 2.17 -26.85 -6.25
CA LYS A 128 2.56 -28.00 -5.43
C LYS A 128 1.44 -29.02 -5.30
N PHE A 129 0.19 -28.57 -5.24
CA PHE A 129 -0.97 -29.42 -4.96
C PHE A 129 -1.98 -29.55 -6.11
N GLY A 130 -1.70 -28.95 -7.27
CA GLY A 130 -2.55 -29.08 -8.46
C GLY A 130 -3.90 -28.39 -8.36
N VAL A 131 -4.05 -27.40 -7.47
CA VAL A 131 -5.29 -26.63 -7.25
C VAL A 131 -5.22 -25.24 -7.89
N SER A 132 -6.35 -24.53 -7.95
CA SER A 132 -6.38 -23.17 -8.51
C SER A 132 -5.56 -22.17 -7.68
N ILE A 133 -5.14 -21.07 -8.32
CA ILE A 133 -4.43 -19.98 -7.62
C ILE A 133 -5.25 -19.40 -6.46
N THR A 134 -6.58 -19.40 -6.61
CA THR A 134 -7.55 -18.97 -5.60
C THR A 134 -7.44 -19.79 -4.33
N HIS A 135 -7.24 -21.11 -4.42
CA HIS A 135 -6.99 -21.95 -3.23
C HIS A 135 -5.73 -21.50 -2.48
N GLY A 136 -4.65 -21.23 -3.22
CA GLY A 136 -3.41 -20.74 -2.64
C GLY A 136 -3.57 -19.39 -1.94
N PHE A 137 -4.34 -18.48 -2.54
CA PHE A 137 -4.66 -17.19 -1.91
C PHE A 137 -5.51 -17.39 -0.65
N PHE A 138 -6.57 -18.20 -0.75
CA PHE A 138 -7.49 -18.48 0.34
C PHE A 138 -6.78 -19.13 1.52
N PHE A 139 -5.87 -20.06 1.26
CA PHE A 139 -4.96 -20.63 2.27
C PHE A 139 -4.09 -19.55 2.93
N SER A 140 -3.39 -18.72 2.14
CA SER A 140 -2.48 -17.70 2.68
C SER A 140 -3.18 -16.61 3.49
N MET A 141 -4.45 -16.34 3.20
CA MET A 141 -5.24 -15.32 3.89
C MET A 141 -6.00 -15.82 5.12
N GLY A 142 -5.74 -17.07 5.56
CA GLY A 142 -6.42 -17.67 6.71
C GLY A 142 -7.86 -18.07 6.42
N GLY A 143 -8.17 -18.37 5.16
CA GLY A 143 -9.49 -18.80 4.71
C GLY A 143 -9.85 -20.22 5.14
N PHE A 144 -8.88 -21.06 5.50
CA PHE A 144 -9.11 -22.38 6.08
C PHE A 144 -8.82 -22.37 7.58
N VAL A 145 -9.67 -23.00 8.37
CA VAL A 145 -9.51 -23.16 9.83
C VAL A 145 -9.71 -24.60 10.24
N SER A 146 -9.10 -25.02 11.36
CA SER A 146 -9.47 -26.29 12.00
C SER A 146 -10.89 -26.23 12.54
N GLN A 147 -11.45 -27.38 12.94
CA GLN A 147 -12.78 -27.44 13.58
C GLN A 147 -12.86 -26.61 14.87
N ILE A 148 -11.72 -26.35 15.52
CA ILE A 148 -11.59 -25.54 16.75
C ILE A 148 -11.47 -24.02 16.41
N GLY A 149 -11.36 -23.66 15.13
CA GLY A 149 -11.31 -22.27 14.66
C GLY A 149 -9.92 -21.68 14.52
N HIS A 150 -8.85 -22.49 14.59
CA HIS A 150 -7.48 -22.03 14.39
C HIS A 150 -7.11 -21.99 12.90
N PRO A 151 -6.49 -20.91 12.39
CA PRO A 151 -6.10 -20.80 10.99
C PRO A 151 -5.11 -21.89 10.54
N ILE A 152 -5.39 -22.48 9.38
CA ILE A 152 -4.49 -23.38 8.67
C ILE A 152 -3.86 -22.57 7.55
N ALA A 153 -2.74 -21.93 7.83
CA ALA A 153 -2.15 -20.90 6.98
C ALA A 153 -0.62 -20.92 6.92
N THR A 154 0.03 -21.97 7.43
CA THR A 154 1.50 -22.14 7.42
C THR A 154 1.93 -23.41 6.70
N LYS A 155 3.11 -23.38 6.06
CA LYS A 155 3.65 -24.58 5.38
C LYS A 155 3.84 -25.74 6.34
N LYS A 156 4.30 -25.46 7.57
CA LYS A 156 4.50 -26.47 8.60
C LYS A 156 3.24 -27.29 8.90
N GLN A 157 2.04 -26.66 8.89
CA GLN A 157 0.78 -27.36 9.13
C GLN A 157 0.41 -28.29 7.96
N ILE A 158 0.65 -27.87 6.72
CA ILE A 158 0.32 -28.66 5.52
C ILE A 158 1.36 -29.75 5.23
N GLU A 159 2.61 -29.54 5.64
CA GLU A 159 3.71 -30.49 5.48
C GLU A 159 3.87 -31.43 6.69
N ASP A 160 3.00 -31.31 7.69
CA ASP A 160 2.96 -32.22 8.83
C ASP A 160 2.63 -33.66 8.38
N PRO A 161 3.43 -34.69 8.75
CA PRO A 161 3.21 -36.05 8.28
C PRO A 161 1.89 -36.69 8.74
N LEU A 162 1.30 -36.22 9.85
CA LEU A 162 0.11 -36.80 10.44
C LEU A 162 -1.15 -36.06 9.96
N LEU A 163 -1.19 -34.74 10.14
CA LEU A 163 -2.39 -33.94 9.88
C LEU A 163 -2.41 -33.31 8.48
N GLY A 164 -1.23 -33.11 7.87
CA GLY A 164 -1.10 -32.48 6.55
C GLY A 164 -1.92 -33.17 5.46
N PRO A 165 -1.87 -34.52 5.31
CA PRO A 165 -2.66 -35.23 4.32
C PRO A 165 -4.17 -35.06 4.48
N GLU A 166 -4.67 -35.03 5.71
CA GLU A 166 -6.10 -34.85 5.99
C GLU A 166 -6.58 -33.44 5.66
N TYR A 167 -5.83 -32.42 6.10
CA TYR A 167 -6.12 -31.03 5.74
C TYR A 167 -6.08 -30.82 4.23
N LEU A 168 -5.07 -31.37 3.55
CA LEU A 168 -4.93 -31.24 2.12
C LEU A 168 -6.06 -31.94 1.36
N SER A 169 -6.47 -33.13 1.79
CA SER A 169 -7.61 -33.86 1.21
C SER A 169 -8.90 -33.06 1.37
N ALA A 170 -9.14 -32.43 2.52
CA ALA A 170 -10.29 -31.58 2.74
C ALA A 170 -10.24 -30.29 1.89
N ILE A 171 -9.09 -29.63 1.81
CA ILE A 171 -8.90 -28.39 1.04
C ILE A 171 -9.05 -28.63 -0.47
N THR A 172 -8.49 -29.72 -0.99
CA THR A 172 -8.49 -30.03 -2.44
C THR A 172 -9.84 -30.50 -2.97
N LYS A 173 -10.75 -30.94 -2.08
CA LYS A 173 -12.13 -31.32 -2.44
C LYS A 173 -13.08 -30.11 -2.57
N ILE A 174 -12.69 -28.95 -2.05
CA ILE A 174 -13.51 -27.75 -2.13
C ILE A 174 -13.38 -27.19 -3.55
N ASP A 175 -14.50 -26.87 -4.19
CA ASP A 175 -14.45 -26.30 -5.53
C ASP A 175 -14.00 -24.84 -5.49
N THR A 176 -13.35 -24.39 -6.58
CA THR A 176 -12.93 -22.98 -6.67
C THR A 176 -14.14 -22.04 -6.63
N GLU A 177 -15.28 -22.49 -7.16
CA GLU A 177 -16.54 -21.75 -7.15
C GLU A 177 -17.06 -21.53 -5.73
N ASP A 178 -16.98 -22.54 -4.85
CA ASP A 178 -17.38 -22.42 -3.45
C ASP A 178 -16.52 -21.39 -2.68
N ILE A 179 -15.23 -21.29 -3.02
CA ILE A 179 -14.34 -20.28 -2.45
C ILE A 179 -14.74 -18.89 -2.98
N MET A 180 -15.02 -18.78 -4.28
CA MET A 180 -15.38 -17.52 -4.92
C MET A 180 -16.77 -17.01 -4.52
N ASP A 181 -17.70 -17.88 -4.14
CA ASP A 181 -19.00 -17.49 -3.57
C ASP A 181 -18.84 -16.69 -2.25
N LYS A 182 -17.74 -16.91 -1.53
CA LYS A 182 -17.40 -16.10 -0.34
C LYS A 182 -16.83 -14.73 -0.68
N SER A 183 -16.44 -14.49 -1.94
CA SER A 183 -15.84 -13.24 -2.38
C SER A 183 -16.92 -12.17 -2.55
N LYS A 184 -17.11 -11.35 -1.52
CA LYS A 184 -18.12 -10.28 -1.54
C LYS A 184 -17.61 -9.10 -2.36
N GLY A 185 -18.37 -8.75 -3.40
CA GLY A 185 -18.07 -7.60 -4.25
C GLY A 185 -17.03 -7.85 -5.35
N ASP A 186 -16.67 -9.10 -5.64
CA ASP A 186 -15.53 -9.43 -6.51
C ASP A 186 -15.61 -8.81 -7.91
N ALA A 187 -16.72 -8.93 -8.63
CA ALA A 187 -16.79 -8.43 -10.01
C ALA A 187 -17.12 -6.92 -10.09
N LEU A 188 -18.16 -6.47 -9.38
CA LEU A 188 -18.65 -5.09 -9.49
C LEU A 188 -17.70 -4.07 -8.86
N SER A 189 -17.15 -4.35 -7.67
CA SER A 189 -16.28 -3.39 -6.99
C SER A 189 -14.89 -3.30 -7.66
N LYS A 190 -14.33 -4.44 -8.12
CA LYS A 190 -13.11 -4.45 -8.94
C LYS A 190 -13.32 -3.71 -10.25
N GLY A 191 -14.46 -3.93 -10.92
CA GLY A 191 -14.80 -3.26 -12.18
C GLY A 191 -14.87 -1.74 -12.04
N VAL A 192 -15.57 -1.24 -11.03
CA VAL A 192 -15.72 0.22 -10.82
C VAL A 192 -14.38 0.89 -10.51
N ALA A 193 -13.58 0.33 -9.61
CA ALA A 193 -12.28 0.92 -9.28
C ALA A 193 -11.32 0.93 -10.48
N LEU A 194 -11.37 -0.11 -11.30
CA LEU A 194 -10.55 -0.26 -12.49
C LEU A 194 -10.96 0.72 -13.58
N VAL A 195 -12.27 0.82 -13.85
CA VAL A 195 -12.80 1.81 -14.79
C VAL A 195 -12.44 3.23 -14.34
N GLN A 196 -12.61 3.56 -13.06
CA GLN A 196 -12.25 4.87 -12.52
C GLN A 196 -10.76 5.19 -12.71
N GLY A 197 -9.87 4.25 -12.34
CA GLY A 197 -8.42 4.44 -12.45
C GLY A 197 -7.93 4.52 -13.90
N LEU A 198 -8.45 3.68 -14.78
CA LEU A 198 -8.13 3.73 -16.21
C LEU A 198 -8.64 5.02 -16.84
N TRP A 199 -9.89 5.39 -16.58
CA TRP A 199 -10.47 6.63 -17.09
C TRP A 199 -9.68 7.86 -16.65
N PHE A 200 -9.32 7.94 -15.37
CA PHE A 200 -8.46 9.01 -14.85
C PHE A 200 -7.10 9.04 -15.55
N THR A 201 -6.48 7.87 -15.77
CA THR A 201 -5.20 7.75 -16.49
C THR A 201 -5.33 8.27 -17.93
N VAL A 202 -6.38 7.88 -18.65
CA VAL A 202 -6.66 8.36 -20.02
C VAL A 202 -6.85 9.88 -20.03
N GLN A 203 -7.58 10.45 -19.06
CA GLN A 203 -7.72 11.91 -18.95
C GLN A 203 -6.36 12.61 -18.78
N CYS A 204 -5.49 12.12 -17.89
CA CYS A 204 -4.15 12.69 -17.73
C CYS A 204 -3.31 12.59 -19.02
N LEU A 205 -3.37 11.47 -19.73
CA LEU A 205 -2.65 11.27 -20.99
C LEU A 205 -3.17 12.18 -22.11
N ALA A 206 -4.49 12.35 -22.22
CA ALA A 206 -5.09 13.27 -23.18
C ALA A 206 -4.70 14.73 -22.90
N ARG A 207 -4.70 15.16 -21.63
CA ARG A 207 -4.18 16.49 -21.25
C ARG A 207 -2.73 16.67 -21.67
N LEU A 208 -1.88 15.66 -21.44
CA LEU A 208 -0.48 15.70 -21.87
C LEU A 208 -0.35 15.82 -23.40
N ALA A 209 -1.16 15.07 -24.16
CA ALA A 209 -1.16 15.09 -25.62
C ALA A 209 -1.68 16.42 -26.21
N GLN A 210 -2.56 17.14 -25.50
CA GLN A 210 -3.00 18.49 -25.88
C GLN A 210 -2.13 19.61 -25.30
N HIS A 211 -0.98 19.28 -24.69
CA HIS A 211 -0.09 20.24 -24.02
C HIS A 211 -0.79 21.06 -22.91
N LEU A 212 -1.83 20.49 -22.29
CA LEU A 212 -2.52 21.09 -21.15
C LEU A 212 -1.78 20.74 -19.85
N PRO A 213 -1.73 21.68 -18.89
CA PRO A 213 -1.06 21.43 -17.61
C PRO A 213 -1.83 20.37 -16.81
N ILE A 214 -1.08 19.47 -16.18
CA ILE A 214 -1.56 18.49 -15.20
C ILE A 214 -1.19 19.02 -13.82
N THR A 215 -2.17 19.10 -12.92
CA THR A 215 -1.94 19.59 -11.56
C THR A 215 -1.10 18.61 -10.74
N ALA A 216 -0.40 19.09 -9.70
CA ALA A 216 0.41 18.20 -8.85
C ALA A 216 -0.45 17.15 -8.11
N LEU A 217 -1.71 17.46 -7.81
CA LEU A 217 -2.69 16.52 -7.27
C LEU A 217 -3.04 15.42 -8.30
N GLU A 218 -3.22 15.78 -9.56
CA GLU A 218 -3.46 14.80 -10.62
C GLU A 218 -2.23 13.93 -10.87
N VAL A 219 -1.02 14.49 -10.87
CA VAL A 219 0.24 13.71 -10.95
C VAL A 219 0.34 12.72 -9.80
N THR A 220 0.01 13.14 -8.58
CA THR A 220 -0.01 12.26 -7.40
C THR A 220 -1.04 11.15 -7.54
N THR A 221 -2.22 11.48 -8.06
CA THR A 221 -3.29 10.51 -8.29
C THR A 221 -2.94 9.53 -9.41
N LEU A 222 -2.31 10.00 -10.48
CA LEU A 222 -1.82 9.16 -11.58
C LEU A 222 -0.79 8.14 -11.06
N ALA A 223 0.11 8.56 -10.17
CA ALA A 223 1.05 7.65 -9.52
C ALA A 223 0.31 6.55 -8.75
N PHE A 224 -0.74 6.90 -7.97
CA PHE A 224 -1.61 5.92 -7.29
C PHE A 224 -2.34 4.99 -8.25
N ALA A 225 -2.87 5.50 -9.36
CA ALA A 225 -3.55 4.69 -10.37
C ALA A 225 -2.58 3.65 -10.97
N VAL A 226 -1.37 4.07 -11.36
CA VAL A 226 -0.35 3.19 -11.95
C VAL A 226 0.11 2.11 -10.98
N VAL A 227 0.49 2.45 -9.74
CA VAL A 227 0.90 1.44 -8.74
C VAL A 227 -0.23 0.47 -8.39
N ASN A 228 -1.47 0.95 -8.41
CA ASN A 228 -2.64 0.12 -8.13
C ASN A 228 -2.91 -0.91 -9.23
N ILE A 229 -2.62 -0.61 -10.50
CA ILE A 229 -2.71 -1.59 -11.60
C ILE A 229 -1.82 -2.81 -11.28
N PHE A 230 -0.57 -2.58 -10.83
CA PHE A 230 0.33 -3.68 -10.46
C PHE A 230 -0.18 -4.47 -9.24
N THR A 231 -0.62 -3.77 -8.19
CA THR A 231 -1.18 -4.40 -6.99
C THR A 231 -2.39 -5.28 -7.34
N TRP A 232 -3.28 -4.77 -8.19
CA TRP A 232 -4.46 -5.48 -8.64
C TRP A 232 -4.12 -6.72 -9.47
N LEU A 233 -3.16 -6.62 -10.41
CA LEU A 233 -2.71 -7.77 -11.20
C LEU A 233 -2.19 -8.92 -10.31
N LEU A 234 -1.46 -8.56 -9.24
CA LEU A 234 -0.94 -9.53 -8.28
C LEU A 234 -2.04 -10.15 -7.43
N TRP A 235 -3.13 -9.44 -7.15
CA TRP A 235 -4.27 -9.91 -6.37
C TRP A 235 -5.48 -10.39 -7.18
N TRP A 236 -5.34 -10.56 -8.51
CA TRP A 236 -6.45 -10.91 -9.37
C TRP A 236 -7.22 -12.15 -8.89
N GLY A 237 -6.49 -13.21 -8.53
CA GLY A 237 -7.05 -14.47 -8.03
C GLY A 237 -7.33 -14.50 -6.52
N LYS A 238 -7.15 -13.38 -5.80
CA LYS A 238 -7.38 -13.31 -4.35
C LYS A 238 -8.85 -12.95 -4.07
N PRO A 239 -9.61 -13.79 -3.35
CA PRO A 239 -10.98 -13.43 -2.92
C PRO A 239 -11.01 -12.13 -2.11
N LEU A 240 -12.01 -11.30 -2.38
CA LEU A 240 -12.25 -10.00 -1.78
C LEU A 240 -13.32 -10.10 -0.67
N ASP A 241 -13.09 -9.39 0.43
CA ASP A 241 -14.06 -9.23 1.53
C ASP A 241 -14.63 -10.55 2.09
N VAL A 242 -13.79 -11.58 2.18
CA VAL A 242 -14.14 -12.85 2.83
C VAL A 242 -14.30 -12.62 4.33
N GLN A 243 -15.52 -12.86 4.84
CA GLN A 243 -15.88 -12.61 6.25
C GLN A 243 -15.78 -13.85 7.14
N ARG A 244 -15.88 -15.06 6.55
CA ARG A 244 -15.86 -16.31 7.32
C ARG A 244 -14.96 -17.35 6.63
N PRO A 245 -14.05 -17.99 7.38
CA PRO A 245 -13.25 -19.09 6.87
C PRO A 245 -14.07 -20.38 6.73
N ILE A 246 -13.51 -21.37 6.05
CA ILE A 246 -14.05 -22.73 5.87
C ILE A 246 -13.37 -23.67 6.88
N PRO A 247 -14.12 -24.34 7.75
CA PRO A 247 -13.59 -25.40 8.60
C PRO A 247 -13.15 -26.62 7.76
N VAL A 248 -11.95 -27.12 8.01
CA VAL A 248 -11.37 -28.30 7.34
C VAL A 248 -10.64 -29.19 8.36
N GLY A 249 -10.39 -30.44 7.96
CA GLY A 249 -9.70 -31.43 8.80
C GLY A 249 -10.64 -32.28 9.66
N PRO A 250 -10.06 -33.20 10.47
CA PRO A 250 -10.82 -34.17 11.25
C PRO A 250 -11.69 -33.48 12.31
N SER A 251 -12.85 -34.08 12.61
CA SER A 251 -13.59 -33.76 13.83
C SER A 251 -12.78 -34.28 15.01
N GLU A 252 -11.91 -33.45 15.57
CA GLU A 252 -11.24 -33.81 16.82
C GLU A 252 -12.31 -33.93 17.92
N ASP A 253 -12.45 -35.15 18.49
CA ASP A 253 -13.12 -35.35 19.77
C ASP A 253 -12.33 -34.56 20.82
N LEU A 254 -12.91 -33.47 21.31
CA LEU A 254 -12.28 -32.55 22.24
C LEU A 254 -11.86 -33.29 23.54
N PRO A 255 -10.58 -33.25 23.98
CA PRO A 255 -10.36 -33.04 25.40
C PRO A 255 -10.97 -31.68 25.71
N GLU A 256 -11.76 -31.60 26.79
CA GLU A 256 -12.29 -30.36 27.32
C GLU A 256 -11.12 -29.44 27.73
N SER A 257 -10.51 -28.77 26.75
CA SER A 257 -9.46 -27.81 27.00
C SER A 257 -10.13 -26.59 27.58
N GLY A 258 -9.84 -26.31 28.85
CA GLY A 258 -10.26 -25.10 29.53
C GLY A 258 -9.94 -23.83 28.72
N PRO A 259 -10.48 -22.67 29.12
CA PRO A 259 -10.45 -21.44 28.32
C PRO A 259 -9.06 -21.20 27.75
N ILE A 260 -8.98 -21.20 26.41
CA ILE A 260 -7.77 -20.98 25.64
C ILE A 260 -7.13 -19.69 26.15
N PRO A 261 -5.84 -19.69 26.52
CA PRO A 261 -5.17 -18.47 26.96
C PRO A 261 -5.22 -17.46 25.81
N VAL A 262 -6.03 -16.41 25.98
CA VAL A 262 -5.96 -15.24 25.12
C VAL A 262 -4.50 -14.75 25.21
N PRO A 263 -3.78 -14.58 24.09
CA PRO A 263 -2.41 -14.07 24.13
C PRO A 263 -2.38 -12.82 25.01
N SER A 264 -1.57 -12.86 26.08
CA SER A 264 -1.47 -11.76 27.06
C SER A 264 -0.84 -10.49 26.46
N TYR A 265 -0.33 -10.59 25.22
CA TYR A 265 0.21 -9.50 24.46
C TYR A 265 -0.85 -8.90 23.53
N ARG A 266 -1.18 -7.62 23.76
CA ARG A 266 -1.92 -6.81 22.78
C ARG A 266 -1.00 -6.57 21.59
N GLU A 267 -1.24 -7.28 20.49
CA GLU A 267 -0.58 -7.02 19.21
C GLU A 267 -0.67 -5.54 18.88
N ASP A 268 0.46 -4.91 18.56
CA ASP A 268 0.42 -3.54 18.06
C ASP A 268 -0.32 -3.49 16.72
N TRP A 269 -0.82 -2.33 16.34
CA TRP A 269 -1.64 -2.23 15.13
C TRP A 269 -0.83 -2.48 13.83
N ALA A 270 0.50 -2.30 13.86
CA ALA A 270 1.36 -2.46 12.70
C ALA A 270 1.66 -3.94 12.43
N THR A 271 1.85 -4.74 13.46
CA THR A 271 1.97 -6.20 13.44
C THR A 271 0.66 -6.85 13.01
N GLY A 272 -0.49 -6.36 13.47
CA GLY A 272 -1.80 -6.82 12.98
C GLY A 272 -2.08 -6.54 11.49
N ILE A 273 -1.38 -5.57 10.88
CA ILE A 273 -1.46 -5.28 9.44
C ILE A 273 -0.44 -6.11 8.66
N THR A 274 0.83 -6.00 9.03
CA THR A 274 1.96 -6.48 8.23
C THR A 274 2.41 -7.90 8.58
N GLY A 275 1.96 -8.42 9.73
CA GLY A 275 2.47 -9.65 10.35
C GLY A 275 3.80 -9.49 11.08
N GLY A 276 4.37 -8.29 11.09
CA GLY A 276 5.69 -7.99 11.66
C GLY A 276 6.86 -8.60 10.87
N TYR A 277 8.03 -7.99 10.98
CA TYR A 277 9.27 -8.78 11.05
C TYR A 277 9.30 -9.37 12.47
N TYR A 278 9.73 -10.63 12.64
CA TYR A 278 9.92 -11.37 13.91
C TYR A 278 8.84 -12.42 14.30
N PRO A 279 9.26 -13.52 14.95
CA PRO A 279 8.71 -14.86 14.72
C PRO A 279 7.56 -15.26 15.66
N HIS A 280 6.80 -14.30 16.20
CA HIS A 280 5.85 -14.58 17.30
C HIS A 280 4.40 -14.88 16.86
N TYR A 281 4.10 -14.88 15.56
CA TYR A 281 2.79 -15.33 15.11
C TYR A 281 2.69 -16.86 15.23
N ASN A 282 1.93 -17.33 16.22
CA ASN A 282 1.61 -18.74 16.38
C ASN A 282 0.17 -19.01 15.89
N PRO A 283 -0.01 -19.61 14.70
CA PRO A 283 -1.34 -19.94 14.18
C PRO A 283 -2.09 -20.94 15.07
N MET A 284 -1.41 -21.68 15.95
CA MET A 284 -2.03 -22.62 16.88
C MET A 284 -2.78 -21.94 18.04
N VAL A 285 -2.53 -20.65 18.29
CA VAL A 285 -3.15 -19.93 19.42
C VAL A 285 -3.92 -18.70 18.94
N SER A 286 -3.68 -18.26 17.70
CA SER A 286 -4.43 -17.16 17.09
C SER A 286 -5.73 -17.63 16.46
N THR A 287 -6.71 -16.74 16.39
CA THR A 287 -8.01 -16.95 15.73
C THR A 287 -8.05 -16.35 14.31
N THR A 288 -6.99 -15.67 13.89
CA THR A 288 -6.89 -15.06 12.56
C THR A 288 -5.43 -14.88 12.14
N VAL A 289 -5.19 -14.61 10.86
CA VAL A 289 -3.88 -14.16 10.35
C VAL A 289 -3.85 -12.62 10.22
N PRO A 290 -2.67 -11.99 10.30
CA PRO A 290 -2.49 -10.58 9.99
C PRO A 290 -3.03 -10.20 8.61
N SER A 291 -3.40 -8.93 8.44
CA SER A 291 -4.17 -8.45 7.27
C SER A 291 -3.47 -8.66 5.91
N PHE A 292 -2.14 -8.70 5.89
CA PHE A 292 -1.31 -8.96 4.70
C PHE A 292 -0.33 -10.13 4.87
N TRP A 293 -0.67 -11.09 5.76
CA TRP A 293 0.08 -12.33 5.95
C TRP A 293 0.23 -13.16 4.66
N SER A 294 1.34 -13.89 4.51
CA SER A 294 1.65 -14.67 3.29
C SER A 294 2.25 -16.07 3.57
N THR A 295 1.84 -16.72 4.67
CA THR A 295 2.27 -18.08 5.11
C THR A 295 3.72 -18.20 5.56
N GLU A 296 4.60 -17.38 4.99
CA GLU A 296 6.04 -17.42 5.17
C GLU A 296 6.59 -16.27 5.99
N SER A 297 7.77 -16.51 6.58
CA SER A 297 8.54 -15.47 7.26
C SER A 297 8.78 -14.27 6.35
N SER A 298 8.72 -13.06 6.88
CA SER A 298 9.18 -11.84 6.19
C SER A 298 10.70 -11.73 6.11
N SER A 299 11.44 -12.78 6.47
CA SER A 299 12.89 -12.81 6.44
C SER A 299 13.44 -12.73 5.02
N MET A 300 14.54 -12.00 4.85
CA MET A 300 15.33 -11.98 3.61
C MET A 300 15.92 -13.35 3.24
N ALA A 301 15.97 -14.30 4.17
CA ALA A 301 16.33 -15.68 3.87
C ALA A 301 15.32 -16.35 2.93
N ASP A 302 14.04 -15.95 2.98
CA ASP A 302 13.00 -16.49 2.10
C ASP A 302 13.09 -15.88 0.69
N SER A 303 13.04 -16.76 -0.32
CA SER A 303 13.18 -16.37 -1.72
C SER A 303 11.97 -15.59 -2.23
N HIS A 304 10.75 -15.92 -1.79
CA HIS A 304 9.54 -15.19 -2.22
C HIS A 304 9.59 -13.74 -1.72
N THR A 305 10.04 -13.57 -0.48
CA THR A 305 10.23 -12.26 0.14
C THR A 305 11.22 -11.43 -0.66
N ARG A 306 12.42 -11.95 -0.98
CA ARG A 306 13.39 -11.21 -1.81
C ARG A 306 12.83 -10.80 -3.17
N VAL A 307 12.16 -11.71 -3.87
CA VAL A 307 11.53 -11.40 -5.17
C VAL A 307 10.47 -10.30 -5.00
N ALA A 308 9.64 -10.36 -3.97
CA ALA A 308 8.64 -9.34 -3.70
C ALA A 308 9.23 -7.96 -3.41
N TYR A 309 10.34 -7.88 -2.68
CA TYR A 309 11.06 -6.62 -2.47
C TYR A 309 11.65 -6.05 -3.77
N LEU A 310 12.14 -6.90 -4.67
CA LEU A 310 12.61 -6.45 -5.99
C LEU A 310 11.46 -5.91 -6.85
N VAL A 311 10.31 -6.60 -6.86
CA VAL A 311 9.11 -6.15 -7.57
C VAL A 311 8.61 -4.82 -6.99
N ALA A 312 8.48 -4.74 -5.66
CA ALA A 312 8.07 -3.51 -4.98
C ALA A 312 9.07 -2.36 -5.18
N GLY A 313 10.36 -2.65 -5.18
CA GLY A 313 11.42 -1.68 -5.49
C GLY A 313 11.25 -1.10 -6.90
N ALA A 314 11.10 -1.96 -7.90
CA ALA A 314 10.92 -1.54 -9.29
C ALA A 314 9.64 -0.71 -9.49
N VAL A 315 8.49 -1.18 -8.96
CA VAL A 315 7.22 -0.46 -9.05
C VAL A 315 7.26 0.83 -8.24
N GLY A 316 7.90 0.84 -7.07
CA GLY A 316 8.09 2.02 -6.23
C GLY A 316 8.95 3.08 -6.90
N THR A 317 9.98 2.68 -7.67
CA THR A 317 10.75 3.63 -8.50
C THR A 317 9.87 4.26 -9.56
N VAL A 318 9.07 3.47 -10.30
CA VAL A 318 8.11 4.01 -11.27
C VAL A 318 7.16 5.01 -10.59
N PHE A 319 6.58 4.63 -9.45
CA PHE A 319 5.72 5.48 -8.65
C PHE A 319 6.38 6.83 -8.29
N GLY A 320 7.61 6.81 -7.77
CA GLY A 320 8.35 8.03 -7.43
C GLY A 320 8.72 8.88 -8.65
N THR A 321 9.12 8.26 -9.77
CA THR A 321 9.47 9.00 -10.99
C THR A 321 8.29 9.72 -11.62
N ILE A 322 7.05 9.23 -11.44
CA ILE A 322 5.85 9.94 -11.89
C ILE A 322 5.73 11.29 -11.18
N HIS A 323 6.05 11.38 -9.88
CA HIS A 323 6.06 12.68 -9.17
C HIS A 323 7.09 13.67 -9.74
N CYS A 324 8.22 13.17 -10.25
CA CYS A 324 9.22 14.01 -10.92
C CYS A 324 8.71 14.63 -12.24
N THR A 325 7.63 14.13 -12.84
CA THR A 325 7.05 14.76 -14.06
C THR A 325 6.52 16.16 -13.80
N ALA A 326 6.15 16.49 -12.55
CA ALA A 326 5.75 17.83 -12.11
C ALA A 326 6.95 18.75 -11.80
N TRP A 327 8.16 18.45 -12.30
CA TRP A 327 9.39 19.20 -11.98
C TRP A 327 9.29 20.70 -12.31
N THR A 328 8.61 21.02 -13.41
CA THR A 328 8.45 22.37 -13.95
C THR A 328 7.11 23.00 -13.60
N SER A 329 6.31 22.37 -12.73
CA SER A 329 5.02 22.92 -12.29
C SER A 329 5.21 24.25 -11.54
N LYS A 330 4.20 25.12 -11.60
CA LYS A 330 4.16 26.36 -10.81
C LYS A 330 3.81 26.04 -9.36
N PHE A 331 4.65 26.49 -8.43
CA PHE A 331 4.43 26.34 -6.99
C PHE A 331 4.17 27.71 -6.35
N PRO A 332 3.39 27.77 -5.25
CA PRO A 332 3.12 29.01 -4.52
C PRO A 332 4.37 29.71 -3.98
N SER A 333 5.41 28.96 -3.63
CA SER A 333 6.68 29.50 -3.15
C SER A 333 7.87 28.67 -3.64
N THR A 334 9.07 29.28 -3.60
CA THR A 334 10.34 28.63 -3.93
C THR A 334 10.63 27.46 -2.99
N ASP A 335 10.26 27.57 -1.72
CA ASP A 335 10.47 26.51 -0.72
C ASP A 335 9.58 25.30 -1.01
N GLU A 336 8.30 25.52 -1.33
CA GLU A 336 7.36 24.47 -1.73
C GLU A 336 7.86 23.73 -2.99
N MET A 337 8.41 24.46 -3.96
CA MET A 337 9.02 23.88 -5.16
C MET A 337 10.21 22.96 -4.84
N TRP A 338 11.18 23.44 -4.04
CA TRP A 338 12.35 22.63 -3.70
C TRP A 338 12.02 21.44 -2.79
N MET A 339 11.04 21.60 -1.89
CA MET A 339 10.51 20.49 -1.10
C MET A 339 9.87 19.43 -2.00
N TRP A 340 9.04 19.81 -2.98
CA TRP A 340 8.44 18.87 -3.93
C TRP A 340 9.52 18.08 -4.69
N ARG A 341 10.49 18.79 -5.27
CA ARG A 341 11.58 18.18 -6.05
C ARG A 341 12.41 17.21 -5.22
N SER A 342 12.78 17.62 -4.01
CA SER A 342 13.58 16.79 -3.10
C SER A 342 12.79 15.55 -2.65
N CYS A 343 11.53 15.72 -2.26
CA CYS A 343 10.68 14.60 -1.84
C CYS A 343 10.40 13.63 -2.99
N SER A 344 10.19 14.14 -4.22
CA SER A 344 9.98 13.30 -5.41
C SER A 344 11.21 12.45 -5.71
N LEU A 345 12.41 13.02 -5.65
CA LEU A 345 13.66 12.29 -5.81
C LEU A 345 13.88 11.25 -4.69
N LEU A 346 13.59 11.61 -3.42
CA LEU A 346 13.69 10.67 -2.30
C LEU A 346 12.75 9.47 -2.50
N VAL A 347 11.48 9.72 -2.86
CA VAL A 347 10.49 8.67 -3.10
C VAL A 347 10.85 7.80 -4.31
N ALA A 348 11.52 8.35 -5.34
CA ALA A 348 12.00 7.58 -6.48
C ALA A 348 13.25 6.73 -6.16
N THR A 349 14.16 7.23 -5.32
CA THR A 349 15.48 6.62 -5.08
C THR A 349 15.51 5.64 -3.91
N ILE A 350 14.72 5.85 -2.86
CA ILE A 350 14.68 4.92 -1.70
C ILE A 350 14.30 3.48 -2.13
N PRO A 351 13.28 3.25 -2.99
CA PRO A 351 12.97 1.90 -3.49
C PRO A 351 14.12 1.27 -4.28
N VAL A 352 14.91 2.07 -5.00
CA VAL A 352 16.11 1.60 -5.73
C VAL A 352 17.17 1.11 -4.74
N ILE A 353 17.43 1.87 -3.67
CA ILE A 353 18.37 1.48 -2.60
C ILE A 353 17.92 0.16 -1.95
N MET A 354 16.63 0.01 -1.68
CA MET A 354 16.07 -1.24 -1.13
C MET A 354 16.18 -2.42 -2.11
N GLY A 355 16.06 -2.17 -3.41
CA GLY A 355 16.34 -3.17 -4.46
C GLY A 355 17.80 -3.61 -4.46
N PHE A 356 18.74 -2.65 -4.44
CA PHE A 356 20.18 -2.95 -4.34
C PHE A 356 20.54 -3.67 -3.06
N TYR A 357 19.94 -3.29 -1.93
CA TYR A 357 20.08 -4.01 -0.66
C TYR A 357 19.70 -5.48 -0.81
N THR A 358 18.55 -5.75 -1.42
CA THR A 358 18.03 -7.11 -1.63
C THR A 358 18.98 -7.95 -2.51
N VAL A 359 19.55 -7.34 -3.55
CA VAL A 359 20.55 -8.00 -4.42
C VAL A 359 21.85 -8.25 -3.65
N ALA A 360 22.39 -7.24 -2.95
CA ALA A 360 23.62 -7.36 -2.17
C ALA A 360 23.50 -8.43 -1.09
N PHE A 361 22.35 -8.50 -0.40
CA PHE A 361 22.02 -9.56 0.55
C PHE A 361 22.06 -10.94 -0.11
N SER A 362 21.39 -11.07 -1.27
CA SER A 362 21.34 -12.33 -2.01
C SER A 362 22.73 -12.80 -2.42
N VAL A 363 23.55 -11.89 -2.93
CA VAL A 363 24.92 -12.16 -3.35
C VAL A 363 25.81 -12.53 -2.16
N ALA A 364 25.70 -11.81 -1.03
CA ALA A 364 26.51 -12.06 0.16
C ALA A 364 26.24 -13.43 0.80
N HIS A 365 25.00 -13.91 0.74
CA HIS A 365 24.56 -15.11 1.46
C HIS A 365 24.43 -16.36 0.58
N PHE A 366 24.08 -16.22 -0.70
CA PHE A 366 23.73 -17.37 -1.55
C PHE A 366 24.65 -17.54 -2.77
N SER A 367 25.53 -16.59 -3.07
CA SER A 367 26.49 -16.76 -4.17
C SER A 367 27.54 -17.82 -3.83
N SER A 368 27.81 -18.73 -4.76
CA SER A 368 28.93 -19.68 -4.67
C SER A 368 30.28 -19.05 -5.09
N VAL A 369 30.26 -17.85 -5.67
CA VAL A 369 31.46 -17.17 -6.18
C VAL A 369 32.09 -16.33 -5.06
N HIS A 370 33.28 -16.73 -4.60
CA HIS A 370 33.97 -16.12 -3.46
C HIS A 370 34.21 -14.60 -3.59
N TYR A 371 34.56 -14.13 -4.79
CA TYR A 371 34.73 -12.69 -5.02
C TYR A 371 33.42 -11.92 -4.82
N LEU A 372 32.31 -12.42 -5.39
CA LEU A 372 31.00 -11.77 -5.28
C LEU A 372 30.50 -11.75 -3.83
N THR A 373 30.68 -12.83 -3.06
CA THR A 373 30.29 -12.85 -1.64
C THR A 373 31.06 -11.81 -0.82
N LYS A 374 32.37 -11.64 -1.09
CA LYS A 374 33.19 -10.60 -0.43
C LYS A 374 32.68 -9.19 -0.74
N VAL A 375 32.36 -8.90 -2.01
CA VAL A 375 31.78 -7.62 -2.42
C VAL A 375 30.42 -7.38 -1.74
N GLY A 376 29.53 -8.38 -1.75
CA GLY A 376 28.22 -8.28 -1.09
C GLY A 376 28.33 -7.97 0.40
N LYS A 377 29.20 -8.69 1.13
CA LYS A 377 29.43 -8.45 2.58
C LYS A 377 30.00 -7.07 2.88
N PHE A 378 30.79 -6.50 1.96
CA PHE A 378 31.29 -5.13 2.10
C PHE A 378 30.19 -4.09 1.88
N LEU A 379 29.31 -4.29 0.88
CA LEU A 379 28.24 -3.35 0.55
C LEU A 379 27.08 -3.37 1.55
N LEU A 380 26.76 -4.54 2.12
CA LEU A 380 25.63 -4.74 3.03
C LEU A 380 25.53 -3.72 4.17
N PRO A 381 26.57 -3.47 4.99
CA PRO A 381 26.45 -2.52 6.12
C PRO A 381 26.19 -1.08 5.65
N ILE A 382 26.72 -0.67 4.49
CA ILE A 382 26.46 0.66 3.91
C ILE A 382 24.98 0.76 3.51
N LEU A 383 24.47 -0.28 2.85
CA LEU A 383 23.07 -0.35 2.41
C LEU A 383 22.09 -0.53 3.58
N ASP A 384 22.49 -1.22 4.67
CA ASP A 384 21.69 -1.34 5.90
C ASP A 384 21.46 0.04 6.53
N VAL A 385 22.51 0.85 6.68
CA VAL A 385 22.39 2.22 7.20
C VAL A 385 21.53 3.07 6.27
N GLY A 386 21.78 3.01 4.96
CA GLY A 386 20.99 3.72 3.97
C GLY A 386 19.51 3.32 3.96
N GLY A 387 19.21 2.02 4.06
CA GLY A 387 17.86 1.47 4.12
C GLY A 387 17.13 1.83 5.42
N ALA A 388 17.83 1.82 6.55
CA ALA A 388 17.28 2.24 7.84
C ALA A 388 16.90 3.74 7.83
N LEU A 389 17.80 4.60 7.33
CA LEU A 389 17.51 6.02 7.15
C LEU A 389 16.37 6.24 6.14
N GLY A 390 16.40 5.52 5.01
CA GLY A 390 15.36 5.56 3.99
C GLY A 390 13.99 5.21 4.54
N THR A 391 13.89 4.18 5.38
CA THR A 391 12.63 3.76 6.01
C THR A 391 12.03 4.85 6.91
N LEU A 392 12.86 5.68 7.55
CA LEU A 392 12.41 6.80 8.37
C LEU A 392 12.05 8.04 7.54
N ILE A 393 12.85 8.34 6.50
CA ILE A 393 12.70 9.53 5.67
C ILE A 393 11.53 9.38 4.68
N TYR A 394 11.30 8.19 4.15
CA TYR A 394 10.29 7.92 3.13
C TYR A 394 8.87 8.37 3.52
N PRO A 395 8.28 7.95 4.66
CA PRO A 395 6.93 8.37 5.03
C PRO A 395 6.82 9.89 5.21
N ILE A 396 7.89 10.53 5.69
CA ILE A 396 7.95 11.99 5.83
C ILE A 396 7.91 12.66 4.46
N ALA A 397 8.74 12.22 3.51
CA ALA A 397 8.75 12.72 2.14
C ALA A 397 7.37 12.53 1.46
N ARG A 398 6.70 11.39 1.71
CA ARG A 398 5.35 11.11 1.21
C ARG A 398 4.30 12.05 1.77
N LEU A 399 4.34 12.33 3.08
CA LEU A 399 3.43 13.31 3.69
C LEU A 399 3.61 14.70 3.07
N PHE A 400 4.86 15.13 2.82
CA PHE A 400 5.13 16.38 2.13
C PHE A 400 4.57 16.40 0.71
N LEU A 401 4.77 15.35 -0.10
CA LEU A 401 4.19 15.29 -1.45
C LEU A 401 2.67 15.38 -1.42
N ILE A 402 2.01 14.68 -0.49
CA ILE A 402 0.56 14.73 -0.34
C ILE A 402 0.12 16.16 0.00
N VAL A 403 0.71 16.78 1.03
CA VAL A 403 0.35 18.14 1.45
C VAL A 403 0.58 19.14 0.31
N LEU A 404 1.75 19.09 -0.34
CA LEU A 404 2.11 19.99 -1.44
C LEU A 404 1.21 19.82 -2.67
N SER A 405 0.72 18.61 -2.92
CA SER A 405 -0.24 18.36 -4.01
C SER A 405 -1.53 19.16 -3.83
N PHE A 406 -1.95 19.43 -2.59
CA PHE A 406 -3.08 20.32 -2.30
C PHE A 406 -2.68 21.79 -2.22
N THR A 407 -1.48 22.13 -1.73
CA THR A 407 -1.06 23.54 -1.63
C THR A 407 -0.96 24.21 -3.00
N THR A 408 -0.47 23.48 -3.99
CA THR A 408 -0.30 23.95 -5.38
C THR A 408 -1.62 24.30 -6.08
N LEU A 409 -2.77 23.79 -5.61
CA LEU A 409 -4.09 24.16 -6.13
C LEU A 409 -4.42 25.65 -5.96
N ARG A 410 -3.71 26.35 -5.07
CA ARG A 410 -3.87 27.80 -4.84
C ARG A 410 -3.32 28.65 -6.00
N THR A 411 -2.44 28.09 -6.83
CA THR A 411 -1.71 28.82 -7.87
C THR A 411 -1.68 28.05 -9.18
N LEU A 412 -2.86 27.62 -9.65
CA LEU A 412 -2.98 26.88 -10.90
C LEU A 412 -2.85 27.80 -12.12
N PRO A 413 -2.16 27.36 -13.20
CA PRO A 413 -2.17 28.08 -14.46
C PRO A 413 -3.57 28.06 -15.10
N PRO A 414 -3.94 29.06 -15.92
CA PRO A 414 -5.26 29.12 -16.56
C PRO A 414 -5.64 27.85 -17.32
N GLY A 415 -4.68 27.26 -18.05
CA GLY A 415 -4.88 26.00 -18.80
C GLY A 415 -5.24 24.78 -17.94
N ALA A 416 -5.10 24.85 -16.60
CA ALA A 416 -5.56 23.80 -15.71
C ALA A 416 -7.10 23.69 -15.69
N PHE A 417 -7.78 24.78 -16.01
CA PHE A 417 -9.24 24.88 -16.05
C PHE A 417 -9.82 24.68 -17.46
N THR A 418 -8.98 24.50 -18.47
CA THR A 418 -9.41 24.09 -19.82
C THR A 418 -9.71 22.59 -19.82
N ASP A 419 -10.90 22.19 -20.26
CA ASP A 419 -11.27 20.78 -20.42
C ASP A 419 -10.63 20.16 -21.68
N ILE A 420 -10.64 18.82 -21.75
CA ILE A 420 -10.07 18.06 -22.87
C ILE A 420 -11.03 18.12 -24.04
N ASP A 421 -10.54 18.54 -25.21
CA ASP A 421 -11.31 18.42 -26.44
C ASP A 421 -11.24 16.99 -26.98
N TRP A 422 -12.27 16.19 -26.69
CA TRP A 422 -12.35 14.80 -27.15
C TRP A 422 -12.53 14.68 -28.67
N SER A 423 -12.97 15.75 -29.36
CA SER A 423 -13.15 15.70 -30.82
C SER A 423 -11.83 15.44 -31.53
N VAL A 424 -10.70 15.90 -30.99
CA VAL A 424 -9.34 15.64 -31.49
C VAL A 424 -9.03 14.13 -31.61
N TYR A 425 -9.65 13.30 -30.77
CA TYR A 425 -9.34 11.85 -30.70
C TYR A 425 -10.38 10.97 -31.38
N ILE A 426 -11.59 11.47 -31.61
CA ILE A 426 -12.66 10.72 -32.24
C ILE A 426 -12.72 11.16 -33.71
N PRO A 427 -12.30 10.32 -34.67
CA PRO A 427 -12.36 10.67 -36.09
C PRO A 427 -13.81 11.01 -36.44
N HIS A 428 -14.01 12.23 -36.91
CA HIS A 428 -15.30 12.74 -37.34
C HIS A 428 -15.62 12.08 -38.69
N LEU A 429 -16.79 11.41 -38.79
CA LEU A 429 -17.30 10.87 -40.06
C LEU A 429 -18.03 11.94 -40.86
#